data_AF-A0A7X6LT16-F1
#
_entry.id   AF-A0A7X6LT16-F1
#
_cell.length_a   1.000
_cell.length_b   1.000
_cell.length_c   1.000
_cell.angle_alpha   90.00
_cell.angle_beta   90.00
_cell.angle_gamma   90.00
#
_symmetry.space_group_name_H-M   'P 1'
#
loop_
_entity.id
_entity.type
_entity.pdbx_description
1 polymer ?
#
loop_
_entity_poly.entity_id
_entity_poly.type
_entity_poly.pdbx_seq_one_letter_code
_entity_poly.pdbx_strand_id
1 'polypeptide(L)'
;MQGWVAALIGSRLRPTYPALSALAAVIWLVVSILIHAVWLLRGAESQPPILMPLLGFVGQLLIGTMSYLLPTTMRGGPGAVRAGVRRLDAGGVFRFTLYNLALVTWLLAQNSALRMAMSLLVLGVLLAFLPLLGSGVKSQLAVLKDKAEPPARGYDAHAVVQLGVAVTTVAVVTVVTGIPTIAF
;
A
#
# COMPACT_ATOMS: atom_id res chain seq x y z
N MET A 1 8.24 -31.21 -13.22
CA MET A 1 7.43 -30.07 -12.73
C MET A 1 8.28 -28.84 -12.37
N GLN A 2 9.23 -28.39 -13.20
CA GLN A 2 10.29 -27.45 -12.74
C GLN A 2 10.49 -26.15 -13.57
N GLY A 3 9.86 -26.00 -14.75
CA GLY A 3 10.00 -24.76 -15.56
C GLY A 3 9.11 -23.60 -15.12
N TRP A 4 7.89 -23.91 -14.68
CA TRP A 4 6.85 -22.91 -14.34
C TRP A 4 7.16 -22.17 -13.03
N VAL A 5 7.76 -22.89 -12.06
CA VAL A 5 8.16 -22.32 -10.77
C VAL A 5 9.36 -21.36 -10.95
N ALA A 6 10.33 -21.73 -11.78
CA ALA A 6 11.44 -20.85 -12.14
C ALA A 6 10.98 -19.63 -12.97
N ALA A 7 9.95 -19.78 -13.81
CA ALA A 7 9.34 -18.66 -14.53
C ALA A 7 8.57 -17.70 -13.60
N LEU A 8 7.89 -18.22 -12.57
CA LEU A 8 7.26 -17.41 -11.52
C LEU A 8 8.30 -16.66 -10.68
N ILE A 9 9.37 -17.34 -10.27
CA ILE A 9 10.45 -16.78 -9.44
C ILE A 9 11.36 -15.83 -10.25
N GLY A 10 11.55 -16.09 -11.54
CA GLY A 10 12.39 -15.29 -12.45
C GLY A 10 11.67 -14.09 -13.07
N SER A 11 10.36 -13.97 -12.88
CA SER A 11 9.65 -12.75 -13.24
C SER A 11 10.21 -11.63 -12.36
N ARG A 12 10.95 -10.70 -12.96
CA ARG A 12 11.35 -9.46 -12.28
C ARG A 12 10.05 -8.73 -11.95
N LEU A 13 9.48 -9.00 -10.78
CA LEU A 13 8.31 -8.29 -10.29
C LEU A 13 8.68 -6.81 -10.36
N ARG A 14 8.06 -6.11 -11.30
CA ARG A 14 8.18 -4.66 -11.40
C ARG A 14 7.30 -4.12 -10.28
N PRO A 15 7.88 -3.57 -9.22
CA PRO A 15 7.14 -3.09 -8.09
C PRO A 15 6.51 -1.76 -8.45
N THR A 16 5.28 -1.85 -8.93
CA THR A 16 4.39 -0.71 -9.06
C THR A 16 3.73 -0.45 -7.71
N TYR A 17 3.31 0.79 -7.49
CA TYR A 17 2.60 1.14 -6.26
C TYR A 17 1.36 0.25 -6.00
N PRO A 18 0.53 -0.10 -7.01
CA PRO A 18 -0.55 -1.08 -6.86
C PRO A 18 -0.10 -2.42 -6.28
N ALA A 19 1.01 -2.97 -6.77
CA ALA A 19 1.51 -4.28 -6.34
C ALA A 19 2.02 -4.24 -4.90
N LEU A 20 2.77 -3.18 -4.54
CA LEU A 20 3.26 -2.98 -3.17
C LEU A 20 2.12 -2.78 -2.17
N SER A 21 1.12 -1.96 -2.53
CA SER A 21 -0.05 -1.70 -1.69
C SER A 21 -0.91 -2.95 -1.49
N ALA A 22 -1.09 -3.78 -2.53
CA ALA A 22 -1.80 -5.04 -2.43
C ALA A 22 -1.07 -6.06 -1.53
N LEU A 23 0.26 -6.17 -1.66
CA LEU A 23 1.07 -7.05 -0.82
C LEU A 23 1.00 -6.63 0.66
N ALA A 24 1.13 -5.33 0.95
CA ALA A 24 1.00 -4.83 2.31
C ALA A 24 -0.41 -5.05 2.88
N ALA A 25 -1.46 -4.89 2.07
CA ALA A 25 -2.82 -5.18 2.50
C ALA A 25 -2.98 -6.63 2.97
N VAL A 26 -2.43 -7.59 2.20
CA VAL A 26 -2.44 -9.01 2.58
C VAL A 26 -1.67 -9.25 3.88
N ILE A 27 -0.51 -8.61 4.05
CA ILE A 27 0.27 -8.69 5.29
C ILE A 27 -0.56 -8.19 6.48
N TRP A 28 -1.20 -7.03 6.36
CA TRP A 28 -2.07 -6.49 7.42
C TRP A 28 -3.24 -7.40 7.76
N LEU A 29 -3.86 -8.03 6.75
CA LEU A 29 -4.93 -8.99 6.95
C LEU A 29 -4.43 -10.19 7.77
N VAL A 30 -3.35 -10.82 7.33
CA VAL A 30 -2.76 -11.99 8.01
C VAL A 30 -2.38 -11.65 9.45
N VAL A 31 -1.71 -10.51 9.67
CA VAL A 31 -1.31 -10.08 11.02
C VAL A 31 -2.54 -9.84 11.91
N SER A 32 -3.58 -9.18 11.42
CA SER A 32 -4.80 -8.92 12.21
C SER A 32 -5.49 -10.21 12.65
N ILE A 33 -5.53 -11.22 11.76
CA ILE A 33 -6.10 -12.54 12.05
C ILE A 33 -5.24 -13.27 13.09
N LEU A 34 -3.91 -13.29 12.92
CA LEU A 34 -3.00 -13.97 13.83
C LEU A 34 -3.06 -13.37 15.24
N ILE A 35 -3.08 -12.04 15.35
CA ILE A 35 -3.24 -11.36 16.64
C ILE A 35 -4.55 -11.80 17.28
N HIS A 36 -5.69 -11.66 16.58
CA HIS A 36 -6.98 -12.02 17.14
C HIS A 36 -7.06 -13.50 17.55
N ALA A 37 -6.51 -14.41 16.73
CA ALA A 37 -6.42 -15.83 17.06
C ALA A 37 -5.62 -16.08 18.35
N VAL A 38 -4.48 -15.40 18.53
CA VAL A 38 -3.68 -15.51 19.77
C VAL A 38 -4.44 -14.99 20.99
N TRP A 39 -5.21 -13.91 20.87
CA TRP A 39 -6.04 -13.39 21.95
C TRP A 39 -7.15 -14.38 22.36
N LEU A 40 -7.86 -14.95 21.39
CA LEU A 40 -8.87 -15.97 21.62
C LEU A 40 -8.28 -17.22 22.30
N LEU A 41 -7.12 -17.69 21.84
CA LEU A 41 -6.43 -18.84 22.43
C LEU A 41 -5.94 -18.59 23.87
N ARG A 42 -5.72 -17.34 24.26
CA ARG A 42 -5.38 -16.94 25.63
C ARG A 42 -6.59 -16.79 26.55
N GLY A 43 -7.80 -17.06 26.06
CA GLY A 43 -9.03 -16.97 26.84
C GLY A 43 -9.46 -15.53 27.13
N ALA A 44 -8.97 -14.55 26.36
CA ALA A 44 -9.40 -13.17 26.52
C ALA A 44 -10.75 -12.96 25.82
N GLU A 45 -11.76 -12.47 26.56
CA GLU A 45 -12.95 -11.88 25.95
C GLU A 45 -12.59 -10.50 25.39
N SER A 46 -11.99 -10.48 24.20
CA SER A 46 -11.60 -9.25 23.51
C SER A 46 -12.51 -8.98 22.32
N GLN A 47 -12.95 -7.73 22.16
CA GLN A 47 -13.60 -7.30 20.93
C GLN A 47 -12.64 -7.48 19.73
N PRO A 48 -13.17 -7.82 18.53
CA PRO A 48 -12.34 -8.00 17.35
C PRO A 48 -11.62 -6.68 16.98
N PRO A 49 -10.35 -6.72 16.57
CA PRO A 49 -9.54 -5.52 16.35
C PRO A 49 -9.84 -4.85 15.00
N ILE A 50 -11.08 -4.38 14.79
CA ILE A 50 -11.64 -3.94 13.49
C ILE A 50 -10.81 -2.85 12.80
N LEU A 51 -10.20 -1.94 13.55
CA LEU A 51 -9.44 -0.81 12.98
C LEU A 51 -8.18 -1.25 12.24
N MET A 52 -7.55 -2.35 12.66
CA MET A 52 -6.31 -2.86 12.09
C MET A 52 -6.51 -3.41 10.65
N PRO A 53 -7.43 -4.36 10.37
CA PRO A 53 -7.73 -4.79 9.02
C PRO A 53 -8.45 -3.69 8.21
N LEU A 54 -9.24 -2.81 8.84
CA LEU A 54 -9.92 -1.74 8.10
C LEU A 54 -8.91 -0.76 7.48
N LEU A 55 -7.95 -0.26 8.26
CA LEU A 55 -6.95 0.68 7.79
C LEU A 55 -5.86 -0.04 6.98
N GLY A 56 -5.29 -1.11 7.54
CA GLY A 56 -4.16 -1.82 6.97
C GLY A 56 -4.51 -2.65 5.73
N PHE A 57 -5.64 -3.35 5.73
CA PHE A 57 -6.06 -4.18 4.59
C PHE A 57 -6.99 -3.42 3.65
N VAL A 58 -8.16 -2.99 4.12
CA VAL A 58 -9.18 -2.43 3.22
C VAL A 58 -8.71 -1.11 2.58
N GLY A 59 -8.15 -0.21 3.38
CA GLY A 59 -7.63 1.07 2.89
C GLY A 59 -6.52 0.91 1.84
N GLN A 60 -5.52 0.07 2.11
CA GLN A 60 -4.40 -0.16 1.19
C GLN A 60 -4.82 -0.95 -0.05
N LEU A 61 -5.69 -1.95 0.11
CA LEU A 61 -6.16 -2.75 -1.02
C LEU A 61 -6.97 -1.88 -1.98
N LEU A 62 -7.89 -1.05 -1.46
CA LEU A 62 -8.72 -0.17 -2.28
C LEU A 62 -7.87 0.84 -3.05
N ILE A 63 -6.94 1.52 -2.39
CA ILE A 63 -6.09 2.52 -3.06
C ILE A 63 -5.16 1.85 -4.08
N GLY A 64 -4.56 0.71 -3.72
CA GLY A 64 -3.69 -0.06 -4.60
C GLY A 64 -4.41 -0.53 -5.85
N THR A 65 -5.58 -1.15 -5.68
CA THR A 65 -6.40 -1.63 -6.81
C THR A 65 -6.93 -0.49 -7.66
N MET A 66 -7.45 0.59 -7.07
CA MET A 66 -7.97 1.74 -7.84
C MET A 66 -6.87 2.42 -8.66
N SER A 67 -5.64 2.48 -8.16
CA SER A 67 -4.49 3.01 -8.89
C SER A 67 -4.19 2.23 -10.18
N TYR A 68 -4.58 0.95 -10.25
CA TYR A 68 -4.40 0.10 -11.43
C TYR A 68 -5.68 -0.02 -12.28
N LEU A 69 -6.84 -0.10 -11.64
CA LEU A 69 -8.12 -0.26 -12.34
C LEU A 69 -8.49 1.01 -13.10
N LEU A 70 -8.24 2.19 -12.54
CA LEU A 70 -8.69 3.44 -13.16
C LEU A 70 -8.05 3.71 -14.54
N PRO A 71 -6.72 3.53 -14.71
CA PRO A 71 -6.09 3.65 -16.03
C PRO A 71 -6.51 2.56 -17.01
N THR A 72 -6.72 1.33 -16.53
CA THR A 72 -6.99 0.16 -17.39
C THR A 72 -8.45 0.07 -17.84
N THR A 73 -9.37 0.60 -17.05
CA THR A 73 -10.81 0.65 -17.36
C THR A 73 -11.21 1.85 -18.22
N MET A 74 -10.46 2.95 -18.17
CA MET A 74 -10.72 4.19 -18.92
C MET A 74 -10.58 4.09 -20.45
N ARG A 75 -10.42 2.90 -21.03
CA ARG A 75 -10.31 2.61 -22.48
C ARG A 75 -9.49 3.65 -23.25
N GLY A 76 -8.20 3.38 -23.44
CA GLY A 76 -7.31 4.20 -24.26
C GLY A 76 -6.17 3.37 -24.83
N GLY A 77 -5.52 3.86 -25.89
CA GLY A 77 -4.39 3.16 -26.50
C GLY A 77 -3.27 2.87 -25.50
N PRO A 78 -2.42 1.85 -25.73
CA PRO A 78 -1.41 1.37 -24.77
C PRO A 78 -0.46 2.46 -24.24
N GLY A 79 -0.23 3.53 -25.00
CA GLY A 79 0.58 4.69 -24.59
C GLY A 79 -0.08 5.56 -23.52
N ALA A 80 -1.39 5.80 -23.64
CA ALA A 80 -2.14 6.63 -22.71
C ALA A 80 -2.25 5.98 -21.33
N VAL A 81 -2.47 4.66 -21.29
CA VAL A 81 -2.49 3.88 -20.04
C VAL A 81 -1.14 3.95 -19.31
N ARG A 82 -0.02 3.84 -20.04
CA ARG A 82 1.33 3.95 -19.44
C ARG A 82 1.60 5.33 -18.83
N ALA A 83 1.10 6.40 -19.45
CA ALA A 83 1.24 7.76 -18.91
C ALA A 83 0.50 7.91 -17.58
N GLY A 84 -0.76 7.45 -17.52
CA GLY A 84 -1.55 7.44 -16.29
C GLY A 84 -0.88 6.63 -15.17
N VAL A 85 -0.44 5.41 -15.47
CA VAL A 85 0.24 4.54 -14.49
C VAL A 85 1.54 5.17 -13.99
N ARG A 86 2.40 5.69 -14.88
CA ARG A 86 3.67 6.32 -14.48
C ARG A 86 3.46 7.51 -13.56
N ARG A 87 2.39 8.28 -13.76
CA ARG A 87 2.07 9.43 -12.90
C ARG A 87 1.50 9.00 -11.55
N LEU A 88 0.69 7.94 -11.52
CA LEU A 88 0.16 7.37 -10.27
C LEU A 88 1.25 6.66 -9.45
N ASP A 89 2.22 6.05 -10.12
CA ASP A 89 3.40 5.45 -9.48
C ASP A 89 4.40 6.51 -8.98
N ALA A 90 4.37 7.73 -9.52
CA ALA A 90 5.28 8.79 -9.11
C ALA A 90 5.09 9.17 -7.63
N GLY A 91 6.10 8.87 -6.80
CA GLY A 91 6.04 9.09 -5.35
C GLY A 91 5.18 8.06 -4.60
N GLY A 92 4.66 7.02 -5.27
CA GLY A 92 3.88 5.95 -4.64
C GLY A 92 4.65 5.23 -3.53
N VAL A 93 5.96 5.06 -3.71
CA VAL A 93 6.88 4.43 -2.74
C VAL A 93 7.03 5.23 -1.47
N PHE A 94 7.23 6.55 -1.62
CA PHE A 94 7.30 7.46 -0.49
C PHE A 94 5.99 7.45 0.29
N ARG A 95 4.84 7.54 -0.41
CA ARG A 95 3.51 7.47 0.20
C ARG A 95 3.27 6.13 0.90
N PHE A 96 3.65 5.03 0.26
CA PHE A 96 3.56 3.69 0.83
C PHE A 96 4.36 3.58 2.13
N THR A 97 5.61 4.03 2.12
CA THR A 97 6.51 3.95 3.28
C THR A 97 5.98 4.83 4.41
N LEU A 98 5.61 6.07 4.08
CA LEU A 98 5.07 7.04 5.02
C LEU A 98 3.76 6.56 5.67
N TYR A 99 2.84 5.99 4.88
CA TYR A 99 1.59 5.44 5.38
C TYR A 99 1.82 4.29 6.37
N ASN A 100 2.65 3.32 5.99
CA ASN A 100 2.89 2.14 6.85
C ASN A 100 3.61 2.52 8.14
N LEU A 101 4.60 3.42 8.07
CA LEU A 101 5.32 3.90 9.24
C LEU A 101 4.36 4.65 10.19
N ALA A 102 3.50 5.50 9.64
CA ALA A 102 2.53 6.26 10.41
C ALA A 102 1.48 5.37 11.09
N LEU A 103 0.94 4.39 10.36
CA LEU A 103 -0.07 3.48 10.88
C LEU A 103 0.48 2.62 12.03
N VAL A 104 1.72 2.15 11.91
CA VAL A 104 2.38 1.38 12.96
C VAL A 104 2.67 2.24 14.17
N THR A 105 3.21 3.45 13.95
CA THR A 105 3.46 4.40 15.04
C THR A 105 2.16 4.77 15.75
N TRP A 106 1.06 4.93 15.01
CA TRP A 106 -0.26 5.20 15.56
C TRP A 106 -0.80 4.07 16.44
N LEU A 107 -0.62 2.81 16.03
CA LEU A 107 -1.04 1.64 16.81
C LEU A 107 -0.24 1.47 18.10
N LEU A 108 1.05 1.86 18.07
CA LEU A 108 1.96 1.76 19.21
C LEU A 108 1.93 3.00 20.12
N ALA A 109 1.37 4.12 19.65
CA ALA A 109 1.36 5.38 20.37
C ALA A 109 0.51 5.28 21.65
N GLN A 110 1.17 5.37 22.81
CA GLN A 110 0.51 5.53 24.11
C GLN A 110 0.21 7.00 24.44
N ASN A 111 0.93 7.94 23.83
CA ASN A 111 0.71 9.37 24.01
C ASN A 111 -0.39 9.89 23.07
N SER A 112 -1.37 10.62 23.61
CA SER A 112 -2.51 11.17 22.86
C SER A 112 -2.10 12.14 21.75
N ALA A 113 -1.09 12.98 21.96
CA ALA A 113 -0.61 13.94 20.97
C ALA A 113 0.05 13.25 19.77
N LEU A 114 0.87 12.22 20.04
CA LEU A 114 1.50 11.41 19.00
C LEU A 114 0.44 10.65 18.20
N ARG A 115 -0.56 10.09 18.90
CA ARG A 115 -1.67 9.39 18.26
C ARG A 115 -2.49 10.33 17.38
N MET A 116 -2.79 11.56 17.82
CA MET A 116 -3.47 12.56 17.00
C MET A 116 -2.65 12.91 15.76
N ALA A 117 -1.36 13.22 15.92
CA ALA A 117 -0.47 13.58 14.80
C ALA A 117 -0.39 12.46 13.75
N MET A 118 -0.21 11.21 14.18
CA MET A 118 -0.15 10.07 13.26
C MET A 118 -1.51 9.79 12.60
N SER A 119 -2.63 10.05 13.28
CA SER A 119 -3.99 9.94 12.69
C SER A 119 -4.13 10.89 11.49
N LEU A 120 -3.76 12.15 11.70
CA LEU A 120 -3.80 13.18 10.66
C LEU A 120 -2.84 12.85 9.52
N LEU A 121 -1.69 12.26 9.82
CA LEU A 121 -0.70 11.87 8.82
C LEU A 121 -1.18 10.68 7.98
N VAL A 122 -1.76 9.64 8.60
CA VAL A 122 -2.41 8.52 7.91
C VAL A 122 -3.52 9.03 7.00
N LEU A 123 -4.42 9.88 7.52
CA LEU A 123 -5.50 10.50 6.75
C LEU A 123 -4.96 11.36 5.61
N GLY A 124 -3.94 12.18 5.86
CA GLY A 124 -3.31 13.03 4.86
C GLY A 124 -2.72 12.23 3.69
N VAL A 125 -2.10 11.08 3.97
CA VAL A 125 -1.54 10.22 2.93
C VAL A 125 -2.63 9.51 2.11
N LEU A 126 -3.73 9.12 2.75
CA LEU A 126 -4.93 8.61 2.08
C LEU A 126 -5.55 9.69 1.18
N LEU A 127 -5.76 10.89 1.69
CA LEU A 127 -6.36 12.01 0.95
C LEU A 127 -5.47 12.53 -0.17
N ALA A 128 -4.14 12.45 -0.03
CA ALA A 128 -3.19 12.77 -1.08
C ALA A 128 -3.39 11.91 -2.35
N PHE A 129 -4.11 10.79 -2.26
CA PHE A 129 -4.49 9.99 -3.42
C PHE A 129 -5.43 10.73 -4.38
N LEU A 130 -6.34 11.56 -3.87
CA LEU A 130 -7.34 12.28 -4.66
C LEU A 130 -6.74 13.24 -5.71
N PRO A 131 -5.80 14.13 -5.36
CA PRO A 131 -5.15 14.98 -6.35
C PRO A 131 -4.25 14.18 -7.31
N LEU A 132 -3.66 13.08 -6.83
CA LEU A 132 -2.86 12.18 -7.68
C LEU A 132 -3.73 11.49 -8.74
N LEU A 133 -4.94 11.04 -8.38
CA LEU A 133 -5.94 10.53 -9.32
C LEU A 133 -6.24 11.54 -10.43
N GLY A 134 -6.55 12.79 -10.06
CA GLY A 134 -6.80 13.86 -11.03
C GLY A 134 -5.61 14.12 -11.95
N SER A 135 -4.39 14.10 -11.41
CA SER A 135 -3.16 14.28 -12.19
C SER A 135 -2.87 13.11 -13.14
N GLY A 136 -3.19 11.87 -12.73
CA GLY A 136 -3.07 10.67 -13.54
C GLY A 136 -4.03 10.70 -14.73
N VAL A 137 -5.31 11.02 -14.49
CA VAL A 137 -6.31 11.19 -15.54
C VAL A 137 -5.91 12.30 -16.51
N LYS A 138 -5.44 13.45 -16.01
CA LYS A 138 -4.96 14.56 -16.86
C LYS A 138 -3.81 14.12 -17.77
N SER A 139 -2.86 13.33 -17.26
CA SER A 139 -1.73 12.81 -18.04
C SER A 139 -2.17 11.81 -19.11
N GLN A 140 -3.14 10.94 -18.81
CA GLN A 140 -3.72 10.00 -19.76
C GLN A 140 -4.48 10.72 -20.87
N LEU A 141 -5.29 11.72 -20.52
CA LEU A 141 -6.00 12.57 -21.49
C LEU A 141 -5.06 13.39 -22.37
N ALA A 142 -3.89 13.82 -21.86
CA ALA A 142 -2.92 14.55 -22.65
C ALA A 142 -2.34 13.70 -23.79
N VAL A 143 -2.03 12.42 -23.53
CA VAL A 143 -1.58 11.48 -24.56
C VAL A 143 -2.73 11.11 -25.51
N LEU A 144 -3.94 10.90 -25.00
CA LEU A 144 -5.10 10.57 -25.85
C LEU A 144 -5.47 11.71 -26.82
N LYS A 145 -5.22 12.96 -26.41
CA LYS A 145 -5.46 14.16 -27.23
C LYS A 145 -4.25 14.56 -28.09
N ASP A 146 -3.25 13.67 -28.22
CA ASP A 146 -2.01 13.91 -28.97
C ASP A 146 -1.24 15.17 -28.52
N LYS A 147 -1.45 15.60 -27.27
CA LYS A 147 -0.77 16.75 -26.66
C LYS A 147 0.52 16.37 -25.95
N ALA A 148 0.78 15.07 -25.79
CA ALA A 148 1.95 14.56 -25.09
C ALA A 148 2.35 13.21 -25.66
N GLU A 149 3.65 12.97 -25.75
CA GLU A 149 4.17 11.73 -26.30
C GLU A 149 4.14 10.58 -25.27
N PRO A 150 3.87 9.34 -25.68
CA PRO A 150 3.81 8.22 -24.75
C PRO A 150 5.15 8.00 -24.04
N PRO A 151 5.16 7.77 -22.72
CA PRO A 151 6.41 7.47 -22.03
C PRO A 151 7.03 6.16 -22.55
N ALA A 152 8.36 6.16 -22.66
CA ALA A 152 9.17 5.01 -23.04
C ALA A 152 8.96 3.82 -22.10
N ARG A 153 9.14 2.59 -22.62
CA ARG A 153 9.10 1.36 -21.82
C ARG A 153 10.35 1.28 -20.94
N GLY A 154 10.23 1.67 -19.68
CA GLY A 154 11.30 1.47 -18.70
C GLY A 154 11.08 2.27 -17.42
N TYR A 155 10.94 1.57 -16.30
CA TYR A 155 11.05 2.15 -14.97
C TYR A 155 11.96 1.22 -14.16
N ASP A 156 13.02 1.78 -13.57
CA ASP A 156 14.00 1.04 -12.79
C ASP A 156 13.62 1.13 -11.31
N ALA A 157 13.35 -0.02 -10.71
CA ALA A 157 12.48 -0.13 -9.55
C ALA A 157 13.06 -1.02 -8.43
N HIS A 158 14.34 -1.37 -8.54
CA HIS A 158 14.97 -2.38 -7.68
C HIS A 158 15.29 -1.88 -6.26
N ALA A 159 15.70 -0.63 -6.08
CA ALA A 159 15.95 -0.05 -4.75
C ALA A 159 14.68 0.19 -3.91
N VAL A 160 13.53 0.22 -4.58
CA VAL A 160 12.23 0.62 -4.05
C VAL A 160 11.51 -0.51 -3.30
N VAL A 161 11.66 -1.76 -3.76
CA VAL A 161 11.09 -2.97 -3.12
C VAL A 161 11.79 -3.29 -1.82
N GLN A 162 13.11 -3.15 -1.83
CA GLN A 162 13.93 -3.55 -0.70
C GLN A 162 13.63 -2.68 0.52
N LEU A 163 13.39 -1.38 0.31
CA LEU A 163 12.95 -0.46 1.38
C LEU A 163 11.49 -0.70 1.83
N GLY A 164 10.56 -0.90 0.89
CA GLY A 164 9.15 -1.11 1.23
C GLY A 164 8.90 -2.40 2.02
N VAL A 165 9.50 -3.51 1.60
CA VAL A 165 9.40 -4.80 2.29
C VAL A 165 10.10 -4.74 3.65
N ALA A 166 11.29 -4.14 3.74
CA ALA A 166 12.01 -4.03 5.02
C ALA A 166 11.22 -3.21 6.06
N VAL A 167 10.62 -2.09 5.66
CA VAL A 167 9.84 -1.24 6.58
C VAL A 167 8.58 -1.95 7.06
N THR A 168 7.85 -2.66 6.19
CA THR A 168 6.66 -3.43 6.60
C THR A 168 7.04 -4.59 7.54
N THR A 169 8.17 -5.26 7.29
CA THR A 169 8.57 -6.42 8.10
C THR A 169 9.03 -6.00 9.51
N VAL A 170 9.84 -4.94 9.62
CA VAL A 170 10.33 -4.43 10.93
C VAL A 170 9.19 -3.86 11.77
N ALA A 171 8.25 -3.17 11.12
CA ALA A 171 7.07 -2.62 11.77
C ALA A 171 6.14 -3.71 12.33
N VAL A 172 5.92 -4.79 11.58
CA VAL A 172 5.12 -5.95 12.00
C VAL A 172 5.76 -6.68 13.19
N VAL A 173 7.07 -6.89 13.16
CA VAL A 173 7.78 -7.52 14.28
C VAL A 173 7.64 -6.69 15.56
N THR A 174 7.76 -5.36 15.45
CA THR A 174 7.66 -4.46 16.60
C THR A 174 6.27 -4.45 17.22
N VAL A 175 5.20 -4.51 16.40
CA VAL A 175 3.82 -4.63 16.90
C VAL A 175 3.58 -5.97 17.59
N VAL A 176 4.12 -7.07 17.06
CA VAL A 176 3.95 -8.39 17.68
C VAL A 176 4.71 -8.49 19.01
N THR A 177 5.89 -7.88 19.13
CA THR A 177 6.70 -7.91 20.37
C THR A 177 6.34 -6.82 21.38
N GLY A 178 5.68 -5.75 20.94
CA GLY A 178 5.43 -4.53 21.69
C GLY A 178 3.98 -4.33 22.14
N ILE A 179 3.14 -5.37 22.16
CA ILE A 179 1.82 -5.32 22.81
C ILE A 179 2.02 -5.60 24.31
N PRO A 180 2.17 -4.59 25.21
CA PRO A 180 1.62 -4.74 26.53
C PRO A 180 0.11 -4.86 26.33
N THR A 181 -0.50 -5.85 26.96
CA THR A 181 -1.96 -6.01 27.15
C THR A 181 -2.70 -4.68 27.12
N ILE A 182 -3.15 -4.25 25.95
CA ILE A 182 -3.92 -3.01 25.80
C ILE A 182 -5.35 -3.39 26.15
N ALA A 183 -5.72 -3.09 27.39
CA ALA A 183 -7.09 -3.03 27.83
C ALA A 183 -7.82 -2.00 26.96
N PHE A 184 -8.79 -2.48 26.19
CA PHE A 184 -9.96 -1.72 25.75
C PHE A 184 -11.17 -2.62 26.01
#